data_AF-A0A251W793-F1
#
_entry.id   AF-A0A251W793-F1
#
_cell.length_a   1.000
_cell.length_b   1.000
_cell.length_c   1.000
_cell.angle_alpha   90.00
_cell.angle_beta   90.00
_cell.angle_gamma   90.00
#
_symmetry.space_group_name_H-M   'P 1'
#
loop_
_entity.id
_entity.type
_entity.pdbx_description
1 polymer ?
#
loop_
_entity_poly.entity_id
_entity_poly.type
_entity_poly.pdbx_seq_one_letter_code
_entity_poly.pdbx_strand_id
1 'polypeptide(L)'
;MDAQPSPSTDRSIPLTPTAQQSSQPLPSPLPSPLPPDILHQVKAQYEEHDRQLFQQQQAEQVAKQQQELDRQHRQQQLREQRRAEIAKTAQQWLKQLKPNSEEGRWFDEFACNYESRLEAAIDYLEALQEVNGWLKTHPTK
;
A
#
# COMPACT_ATOMS: atom_id res chain seq x y z
N MET A 1 -57.62 -1.92 -4.35
CA MET A 1 -58.75 -2.42 -5.15
C MET A 1 -58.69 -1.54 -6.39
N ASP A 2 -58.34 -1.99 -7.60
CA ASP A 2 -58.57 -3.24 -8.34
C ASP A 2 -57.46 -3.33 -9.42
N ALA A 3 -56.78 -4.46 -9.69
CA ALA A 3 -57.21 -5.67 -10.42
C ALA A 3 -57.63 -5.44 -11.90
N GLN A 4 -56.63 -5.53 -12.82
CA GLN A 4 -56.62 -6.13 -14.20
C GLN A 4 -57.77 -5.81 -15.21
N PRO A 5 -57.76 -6.25 -16.50
CA PRO A 5 -56.81 -7.09 -17.28
C PRO A 5 -56.46 -6.57 -18.73
N SER A 6 -55.59 -7.29 -19.44
CA SER A 6 -55.45 -7.25 -20.92
C SER A 6 -56.49 -8.17 -21.61
N PRO A 7 -56.83 -7.97 -22.91
CA PRO A 7 -56.42 -8.95 -23.92
C PRO A 7 -56.21 -8.45 -25.39
N SER A 8 -55.29 -9.12 -26.08
CA SER A 8 -55.24 -9.65 -27.46
C SER A 8 -55.97 -9.05 -28.69
N THR A 9 -55.19 -8.89 -29.78
CA THR A 9 -55.41 -9.29 -31.21
C THR A 9 -56.48 -8.58 -32.07
N ASP A 10 -56.11 -7.92 -33.19
CA ASP A 10 -56.18 -8.49 -34.56
C ASP A 10 -55.77 -7.49 -35.68
N ARG A 11 -54.78 -7.92 -36.48
CA ARG A 11 -54.63 -7.84 -37.94
C ARG A 11 -55.40 -6.78 -38.75
N SER A 12 -54.65 -6.01 -39.53
CA SER A 12 -55.03 -5.65 -40.91
C SER A 12 -53.79 -5.48 -41.78
N ILE A 13 -53.62 -6.43 -42.70
CA ILE A 13 -52.68 -6.38 -43.83
C ILE A 13 -53.55 -6.08 -45.06
N PRO A 14 -53.10 -5.24 -45.99
CA PRO A 14 -53.45 -5.40 -47.39
C PRO A 14 -52.22 -5.88 -48.19
N LEU A 15 -52.37 -7.04 -48.83
CA LEU A 15 -51.54 -7.53 -49.92
C LEU A 15 -52.13 -6.98 -51.23
N THR A 16 -51.32 -6.44 -52.15
CA THR A 16 -50.92 -7.01 -53.47
C THR A 16 -50.55 -5.85 -54.43
N PRO A 17 -49.97 -6.03 -55.63
CA PRO A 17 -49.09 -7.10 -56.15
C PRO A 17 -47.82 -6.59 -56.93
N THR A 18 -46.82 -7.47 -57.15
CA THR A 18 -46.02 -7.73 -58.39
C THR A 18 -45.79 -6.58 -59.40
N ALA A 19 -44.60 -6.19 -59.90
CA ALA A 19 -43.41 -6.94 -60.32
C ALA A 19 -42.18 -6.03 -60.62
N GLN A 20 -40.99 -6.63 -60.46
CA GLN A 20 -39.78 -6.55 -61.30
C GLN A 20 -38.72 -5.42 -61.19
N GLN A 21 -37.51 -5.94 -60.91
CA GLN A 21 -36.18 -5.62 -61.45
C GLN A 21 -35.39 -4.44 -60.87
N SER A 22 -34.35 -4.77 -60.10
CA SER A 22 -32.95 -4.49 -60.46
C SER A 22 -32.01 -5.34 -59.60
N SER A 23 -31.32 -6.29 -60.25
CA SER A 23 -30.28 -7.11 -59.65
C SER A 23 -28.96 -6.32 -59.62
N GLN A 24 -28.43 -6.02 -58.43
CA GLN A 24 -27.00 -5.79 -58.25
C GLN A 24 -26.52 -6.57 -57.03
N PRO A 25 -25.58 -7.52 -57.17
CA PRO A 25 -24.92 -8.12 -56.02
C PRO A 25 -23.93 -7.11 -55.45
N LEU A 26 -24.14 -6.71 -54.19
CA LEU A 26 -23.17 -5.93 -53.44
C LEU A 26 -21.95 -6.83 -53.15
N PRO A 27 -20.73 -6.52 -53.64
CA PRO A 27 -19.57 -7.33 -53.32
C PRO A 27 -19.23 -7.11 -51.85
N SER A 28 -19.36 -8.16 -51.03
CA SER A 28 -18.73 -8.19 -49.71
C SER A 28 -17.22 -8.14 -49.92
N PRO A 29 -16.50 -7.10 -49.44
CA PRO A 29 -15.04 -7.17 -49.45
C PRO A 29 -14.65 -8.23 -48.42
N LEU A 30 -14.13 -9.36 -48.92
CA LEU A 30 -13.37 -10.30 -48.11
C LEU A 30 -12.24 -9.49 -47.44
N PRO A 31 -12.02 -9.57 -46.11
CA PRO A 31 -10.93 -8.85 -45.47
C PRO A 31 -9.60 -9.36 -46.06
N SER A 32 -8.95 -8.52 -46.86
CA SER A 32 -7.64 -8.82 -47.43
C SER A 32 -6.65 -9.08 -46.29
N PRO A 33 -5.80 -10.12 -46.37
CA PRO A 33 -4.76 -10.34 -45.38
C PRO A 33 -3.86 -9.10 -45.28
N LEU A 34 -3.64 -8.62 -44.05
CA LEU A 34 -2.81 -7.45 -43.78
C LEU A 34 -1.40 -7.63 -44.38
N PRO A 35 -0.78 -6.57 -44.91
CA PRO A 35 0.59 -6.65 -45.41
C PRO A 35 1.54 -7.14 -44.30
N PRO A 36 2.45 -8.08 -44.58
CA PRO A 36 3.34 -8.64 -43.57
C PRO A 36 4.22 -7.57 -42.91
N ASP A 37 4.57 -6.51 -43.61
CA ASP A 37 5.37 -5.39 -43.09
C ASP A 37 4.71 -4.68 -41.89
N ILE A 38 3.39 -4.45 -41.98
CA ILE A 38 2.62 -3.83 -40.89
C ILE A 38 2.56 -4.76 -39.67
N LEU A 39 2.44 -6.07 -39.89
CA LEU A 39 2.43 -7.05 -38.81
C LEU A 39 3.77 -7.08 -38.05
N HIS A 40 4.89 -7.04 -38.77
CA HIS A 40 6.22 -6.97 -38.18
C HIS A 40 6.42 -5.67 -37.41
N GLN A 41 5.97 -4.53 -37.97
CA GLN A 41 6.07 -3.23 -37.30
C GLN A 41 5.30 -3.19 -35.98
N VAL A 42 4.06 -3.70 -35.98
CA VAL A 42 3.24 -3.77 -34.76
C VAL A 42 3.89 -4.70 -33.74
N LYS A 43 4.34 -5.90 -34.15
CA LYS A 43 5.04 -6.82 -33.24
C LYS A 43 6.26 -6.16 -32.59
N ALA A 44 7.11 -5.50 -33.37
CA ALA A 44 8.29 -4.81 -32.86
C ALA A 44 7.93 -3.70 -31.86
N GLN A 45 6.84 -2.96 -32.11
CA GLN A 45 6.36 -1.93 -31.17
C GLN A 45 5.84 -2.53 -29.86
N TYR A 46 5.15 -3.67 -29.90
CA TYR A 46 4.71 -4.38 -28.70
C TYR A 46 5.90 -4.91 -27.89
N GLU A 47 6.89 -5.52 -28.55
CA GLU A 47 8.10 -6.03 -27.89
C GLU A 47 8.92 -4.91 -27.24
N GLU A 48 9.04 -3.76 -27.91
CA GLU A 48 9.70 -2.58 -27.35
C GLU A 48 8.94 -2.01 -26.15
N HIS A 49 7.61 -1.93 -26.25
CA HIS A 49 6.76 -1.47 -25.16
C HIS A 49 6.87 -2.39 -23.93
N ASP A 50 6.84 -3.70 -24.12
CA ASP A 50 7.02 -4.68 -23.04
C ASP A 50 8.40 -4.56 -22.39
N ARG A 51 9.46 -4.37 -23.18
CA ARG A 51 10.82 -4.11 -22.65
C ARG A 51 10.86 -2.84 -21.81
N GLN A 52 10.19 -1.77 -22.24
CA GLN A 52 10.14 -0.51 -21.51
C GLN A 52 9.37 -0.65 -20.20
N LEU A 53 8.22 -1.34 -20.22
CA LEU A 53 7.46 -1.63 -19.01
C LEU A 53 8.27 -2.46 -18.01
N PHE A 54 8.98 -3.49 -18.49
CA PHE A 54 9.83 -4.31 -17.64
C PHE A 54 10.95 -3.48 -17.00
N GLN A 55 11.66 -2.65 -17.78
CA GLN A 55 12.71 -1.78 -17.25
C GLN A 55 12.16 -0.76 -16.24
N GLN A 56 10.99 -0.17 -16.52
CA GLN A 56 10.36 0.79 -15.62
C GLN A 56 9.97 0.11 -14.29
N GLN A 57 9.37 -1.09 -14.35
CA GLN A 57 9.03 -1.85 -13.14
C GLN A 57 10.28 -2.23 -12.34
N GLN A 58 11.37 -2.62 -13.01
CA GLN A 58 12.62 -2.94 -12.33
C GLN A 58 13.24 -1.71 -11.66
N ALA A 59 13.27 -0.57 -12.35
CA ALA A 59 13.76 0.69 -11.80
C ALA A 59 12.91 1.16 -10.61
N GLU A 60 11.59 1.03 -10.69
CA GLU A 60 10.69 1.37 -9.60
C GLU A 60 10.92 0.46 -8.37
N GLN A 61 11.11 -0.84 -8.58
CA GLN A 61 11.42 -1.76 -7.48
C GLN A 61 12.74 -1.42 -6.78
N VAL A 62 13.79 -1.10 -7.56
CA VAL A 62 15.08 -0.67 -7.01
C VAL A 62 14.92 0.65 -6.24
N ALA A 63 14.20 1.62 -6.79
CA ALA A 63 13.96 2.90 -6.13
C ALA A 63 13.19 2.73 -4.81
N LYS A 64 12.16 1.88 -4.79
CA LYS A 64 11.39 1.54 -3.57
C LYS A 64 12.28 0.87 -2.52
N GLN A 65 13.10 -0.09 -2.92
CA GLN A 65 14.03 -0.76 -2.01
C GLN A 65 15.06 0.22 -1.42
N GLN A 66 15.62 1.09 -2.25
CA GLN A 66 16.58 2.09 -1.81
C GLN A 66 15.96 3.10 -0.83
N GLN A 67 14.73 3.53 -1.10
CA GLN A 67 13.98 4.41 -0.20
C GLN A 67 13.69 3.76 1.15
N GLU A 68 13.32 2.48 1.15
CA GLU A 68 13.07 1.74 2.39
C GLU A 68 14.34 1.60 3.23
N LEU A 69 15.48 1.28 2.60
CA LEU A 69 16.77 1.22 3.30
C LEU A 69 17.17 2.58 3.91
N ASP A 70 17.00 3.69 3.18
CA ASP A 70 17.26 5.03 3.73
C ASP A 70 16.36 5.34 4.93
N ARG A 71 15.06 5.02 4.82
CA ARG A 71 14.11 5.19 5.93
C ARG A 71 14.51 4.37 7.15
N GLN A 72 14.95 3.13 6.96
CA GLN A 72 15.38 2.26 8.05
C GLN A 72 16.65 2.78 8.71
N HIS A 73 17.65 3.19 7.93
CA HIS A 73 18.88 3.79 8.46
C HIS A 73 18.58 5.07 9.24
N ARG A 74 17.75 5.97 8.70
CA ARG A 74 17.35 7.18 9.41
C ARG A 74 16.63 6.88 10.72
N GLN A 75 15.70 5.92 10.72
CA GLN A 75 15.00 5.51 11.93
C GLN A 75 15.95 4.88 12.96
N GLN A 76 16.91 4.07 12.54
CA GLN A 76 17.94 3.51 13.43
C GLN A 76 18.78 4.63 14.05
N GLN A 77 19.30 5.56 13.26
CA GLN A 77 20.09 6.69 13.76
C GLN A 77 19.31 7.56 14.75
N LEU A 78 18.02 7.79 14.50
CA LEU A 78 17.18 8.55 15.44
C LEU A 78 16.95 7.78 16.75
N ARG A 79 16.74 6.46 16.66
CA ARG A 79 16.62 5.60 17.86
C ARG A 79 17.91 5.57 18.67
N GLU A 80 19.07 5.44 18.02
CA GLU A 80 20.37 5.45 18.69
C GLU A 80 20.65 6.78 19.39
N GLN A 81 20.38 7.91 18.72
CA GLN A 81 20.52 9.24 19.32
C GLN A 81 19.63 9.39 20.54
N ARG A 82 18.35 9.03 20.43
CA ARG A 82 17.42 9.05 21.56
C ARG A 82 17.92 8.17 22.70
N ARG A 83 18.33 6.93 22.40
CA ARG A 83 18.82 5.97 23.41
C ARG A 83 20.06 6.52 24.12
N ALA A 84 20.95 7.21 23.41
CA ALA A 84 22.13 7.86 24.00
C ALA A 84 21.76 9.04 24.93
N GLU A 85 20.73 9.82 24.60
CA GLU A 85 20.22 10.88 25.47
C GLU A 85 19.55 10.32 26.74
N ILE A 86 18.75 9.27 26.55
CA ILE A 86 18.12 8.54 27.66
C ILE A 86 19.18 7.91 28.55
N ALA A 87 20.26 7.35 27.99
CA ALA A 87 21.35 6.76 28.76
C ALA A 87 22.00 7.76 29.74
N LYS A 88 22.16 9.02 29.34
CA LYS A 88 22.66 10.07 30.26
C LYS A 88 21.70 10.32 31.41
N THR A 89 20.40 10.38 31.10
CA THR A 89 19.34 10.54 32.10
C THR A 89 19.26 9.34 33.04
N ALA A 90 19.37 8.12 32.50
CA ALA A 90 19.37 6.87 33.24
C ALA A 90 20.54 6.80 34.23
N GLN A 91 21.76 7.18 33.80
CA GLN A 91 22.91 7.26 34.70
C GLN A 91 22.67 8.24 35.86
N GLN A 92 22.05 9.39 35.59
CA GLN A 92 21.73 10.38 36.61
C GLN A 92 20.65 9.86 37.58
N TRP A 93 19.59 9.25 37.04
CA TRP A 93 18.49 8.68 37.81
C TRP A 93 18.98 7.55 38.72
N LEU A 94 19.81 6.63 38.22
CA LEU A 94 20.41 5.56 39.01
C LEU A 94 21.27 6.07 40.18
N LYS A 95 21.98 7.19 40.00
CA LYS A 95 22.76 7.81 41.10
C LYS A 95 21.87 8.39 42.19
N GLN A 96 20.65 8.81 41.85
CA GLN A 96 19.68 9.37 42.79
C GLN A 96 18.75 8.31 43.38
N LEU A 97 18.67 7.14 42.74
CA LEU A 97 17.82 6.03 43.16
C LEU A 97 18.26 5.52 44.54
N LYS A 98 17.35 5.58 45.51
CA LYS A 98 17.59 5.11 46.87
C LYS A 98 17.36 3.60 46.94
N PRO A 99 18.37 2.78 47.31
CA PRO A 99 18.20 1.31 47.32
C PRO A 99 17.08 0.80 48.24
N ASN A 100 16.80 1.53 49.33
CA ASN A 100 15.78 1.14 50.31
C ASN A 100 14.41 1.78 50.07
N SER A 101 14.22 2.53 48.98
CA SER A 101 12.88 3.00 48.58
C SER A 101 12.09 1.87 47.91
N GLU A 102 10.77 2.04 47.80
CA GLU A 102 9.91 1.12 47.06
C GLU A 102 10.34 1.03 45.60
N GLU A 103 10.61 2.18 44.96
CA GLU A 103 11.11 2.26 43.59
C GLU A 103 12.48 1.60 43.42
N GLY A 104 13.39 1.75 44.39
CA GLY A 104 14.72 1.11 44.34
C GLY A 104 14.64 -0.41 44.38
N ARG A 105 13.82 -0.96 45.29
CA ARG A 105 13.60 -2.41 45.40
C ARG A 105 12.92 -2.98 44.15
N TRP A 106 11.86 -2.31 43.69
CA TRP A 106 11.17 -2.72 42.48
C TRP A 106 12.09 -2.68 41.25
N PHE A 107 12.89 -1.62 41.11
CA PHE A 107 13.82 -1.51 40.00
C PHE A 107 14.92 -2.56 40.03
N ASP A 108 15.38 -2.95 41.22
CA ASP A 108 16.37 -4.04 41.35
C ASP A 108 15.79 -5.38 40.88
N GLU A 109 14.54 -5.69 41.21
CA GLU A 109 13.85 -6.88 40.67
C GLU A 109 13.65 -6.80 39.15
N PHE A 110 13.26 -5.63 38.66
CA PHE A 110 13.09 -5.38 37.23
C PHE A 110 14.41 -5.56 36.46
N ALA A 111 15.53 -5.09 37.02
CA ALA A 111 16.84 -5.13 36.39
C ALA A 111 17.48 -6.53 36.38
N CYS A 112 16.97 -7.50 37.14
CA CYS A 112 17.55 -8.85 37.23
C CYS A 112 17.62 -9.59 35.89
N ASN A 113 16.72 -9.29 34.94
CA ASN A 113 16.68 -9.95 33.64
C ASN A 113 17.48 -9.19 32.55
N TYR A 114 18.19 -8.14 32.92
CA TYR A 114 19.01 -7.35 32.01
C TYR A 114 20.50 -7.64 32.22
N GLU A 115 21.30 -7.43 31.18
CA GLU A 115 22.76 -7.55 31.27
C GLU A 115 23.37 -6.47 32.20
N SER A 116 22.68 -5.34 32.37
CA SER A 116 23.10 -4.29 33.29
C SER A 116 21.93 -3.48 33.85
N ARG A 117 22.09 -2.93 35.05
CA ARG A 117 21.16 -1.95 35.64
C ARG A 117 21.02 -0.69 34.77
N LEU A 118 22.04 -0.34 33.99
CA LEU A 118 21.98 0.81 33.08
C LEU A 118 21.04 0.54 31.91
N GLU A 119 21.11 -0.64 31.30
CA GLU A 119 20.16 -1.03 30.24
C GLU A 119 18.72 -1.04 30.75
N ALA A 120 18.48 -1.66 31.91
CA ALA A 120 17.15 -1.65 32.54
C ALA A 120 16.64 -0.21 32.76
N ALA A 121 17.50 0.70 33.23
CA ALA A 121 17.12 2.08 33.45
C ALA A 121 16.82 2.84 32.15
N ILE A 122 17.54 2.54 31.07
CA ILE A 122 17.27 3.11 29.74
C ILE A 122 15.88 2.71 29.27
N ASP A 123 15.58 1.42 29.31
CA ASP A 123 14.30 0.88 28.83
C ASP A 123 13.12 1.37 29.69
N TYR A 124 13.30 1.45 31.02
CA TYR A 124 12.30 2.00 31.92
C TYR A 124 11.99 3.48 31.62
N LEU A 125 13.03 4.32 31.48
CA LEU A 125 12.85 5.74 31.20
C LEU A 125 12.30 5.98 29.78
N GLU A 126 12.66 5.14 28.80
CA GLU A 126 12.07 5.19 27.46
C GLU A 126 10.57 4.91 27.51
N ALA A 127 10.15 3.86 28.22
CA ALA A 127 8.73 3.55 28.41
C ALA A 127 7.96 4.68 29.11
N LEU A 128 8.55 5.31 30.14
CA LEU A 128 7.96 6.47 30.80
C LEU A 128 7.81 7.68 29.87
N GLN A 129 8.78 7.94 28.99
CA GLN A 129 8.67 9.02 28.01
C GLN A 129 7.59 8.74 26.97
N GLU A 130 7.41 7.48 26.57
CA GLU A 130 6.34 7.09 25.65
C GLU A 130 4.96 7.30 26.28
N VAL A 131 4.76 6.84 27.52
CA VAL A 131 3.50 7.04 28.26
C VAL A 131 3.22 8.52 28.49
N ASN A 132 4.23 9.31 28.89
CA ASN A 132 4.07 10.76 29.06
C ASN A 132 3.83 11.49 27.74
N GLY A 133 4.41 11.00 26.63
CA GLY A 133 4.12 11.49 25.29
C GLY A 133 2.67 11.24 24.91
N TRP A 134 2.18 10.02 25.17
CA TRP A 134 0.79 9.63 24.95
C TRP A 134 -0.20 10.49 25.76
N LEU A 135 0.09 10.75 27.03
CA LEU A 135 -0.76 11.56 27.91
C LEU A 135 -0.81 13.03 27.47
N LYS A 136 0.26 13.54 26.84
CA LYS A 136 0.30 14.91 26.29
C LYS A 136 -0.47 15.05 24.99
N THR A 137 -0.50 14.02 24.15
CA THR A 137 -1.25 14.05 22.87
C THR A 137 -2.71 13.64 23.03
N HIS A 138 -3.07 12.98 24.13
CA HIS A 138 -4.44 12.56 24.44
C HIS A 138 -4.81 12.86 25.91
N PRO A 139 -5.20 14.11 26.25
CA PRO A 139 -5.68 14.42 27.59
C PRO A 139 -7.04 13.76 27.84
N THR A 140 -7.12 12.90 28.84
CA THR A 140 -8.40 12.38 29.37
C THR A 140 -9.18 13.52 30.02
N LYS A 141 -10.40 13.75 29.53
CA LYS A 141 -11.29 14.88 29.83
C LYS A 141 -12.09 14.71 31.11
#